data_AF-A0A2G2YT46-F1
#
_entry.id   AF-A0A2G2YT46-F1
#
_cell.length_a   1.000
_cell.length_b   1.000
_cell.length_c   1.000
_cell.angle_alpha   90.00
_cell.angle_beta   90.00
_cell.angle_gamma   90.00
#
_symmetry.space_group_name_H-M   'P 1'
#
loop_
_entity.id
_entity.type
_entity.pdbx_description
1 polymer ?
#
loop_
_entity_poly.entity_id
_entity_poly.type
_entity_poly.pdbx_seq_one_letter_code
_entity_poly.pdbx_strand_id
1 'polypeptide(L)'
;MYSCIDWALGNHLWFIHYNHVEAEYKDFGCSDHTPIILSTDPSVMQVRRPFRLLNVVMQQEDFKALTRAIWQQKVPGYKMYSVWRKYNIAGQAKGLQKEMSVVDKRVDEYKTRLNQVQEGLKSDLLNQELIGEEGQILHNIEYWETINERILQQKSRAFWIKQGDRNSKYFFAYLKTRQTRNRISSITTDQGVKLTTHSSSNNNL
;
A
#
# COMPACT_ATOMS: atom_id res chain seq x y z
N MET A 1 15.18 19.55 34.46
CA MET A 1 13.94 19.23 33.75
C MET A 1 14.23 19.53 32.28
N TYR A 2 14.54 18.51 31.47
CA TYR A 2 14.85 18.72 30.05
C TYR A 2 13.52 18.84 29.31
N SER A 3 13.21 20.03 28.79
CA SER A 3 12.01 20.27 27.99
C SER A 3 12.36 20.00 26.53
N CYS A 4 11.68 19.05 25.88
CA CYS A 4 11.85 18.79 24.46
C CYS A 4 10.99 19.79 23.65
N ILE A 5 11.56 20.96 23.35
CA ILE A 5 10.89 22.07 22.66
C ILE A 5 11.24 22.17 21.17
N ASP A 6 12.19 21.37 20.69
CA ASP A 6 12.62 21.35 19.29
C ASP A 6 11.80 20.32 18.51
N TRP A 7 11.17 20.73 17.41
CA TRP A 7 10.32 19.88 16.57
C TRP A 7 10.69 19.98 15.09
N ALA A 8 10.70 18.83 14.41
CA ALA A 8 10.72 18.75 12.95
C ALA A 8 9.35 18.33 12.44
N LEU A 9 8.70 19.18 11.63
CA LEU A 9 7.36 18.96 11.09
C LEU A 9 7.41 18.89 9.56
N GLY A 10 6.61 18.00 8.98
CA GLY A 10 6.48 17.83 7.54
C GLY A 10 5.01 17.68 7.12
N ASN A 11 4.68 18.18 5.93
CA ASN A 11 3.33 18.02 5.38
C ASN A 11 3.19 16.69 4.60
N HIS A 12 1.97 16.37 4.18
CA HIS A 12 1.69 15.10 3.49
C HIS A 12 2.44 14.95 2.15
N LEU A 13 2.64 16.04 1.39
CA LEU A 13 3.41 16.02 0.15
C LEU A 13 4.87 15.68 0.44
N TRP A 14 5.42 16.26 1.51
CA TRP A 14 6.77 15.98 1.96
C TRP A 14 6.95 14.49 2.31
N PHE A 15 6.01 13.87 3.02
CA PHE A 15 6.05 12.42 3.31
C PHE A 15 5.86 11.51 2.08
N ILE A 16 5.26 12.02 0.99
CA ILE A 16 5.18 11.29 -0.28
C ILE A 16 6.57 11.24 -0.94
N HIS A 17 7.26 12.38 -0.99
CA HIS A 17 8.60 12.50 -1.59
C HIS A 17 9.70 11.90 -0.72
N TYR A 18 9.65 12.18 0.58
CA TYR A 18 10.68 11.89 1.59
C TYR A 18 10.20 10.83 2.59
N ASN A 19 9.67 9.72 2.07
CA ASN A 19 9.13 8.61 2.88
C ASN A 19 10.17 7.85 3.74
N HIS A 20 11.44 8.28 3.68
CA HIS A 20 12.59 7.65 4.31
C HIS A 20 13.26 8.51 5.38
N VAL A 21 12.81 9.75 5.54
CA VAL A 21 13.51 10.71 6.37
C VAL A 21 13.10 10.54 7.82
N GLU A 22 14.10 10.50 8.68
CA GLU A 22 13.96 10.43 10.12
C GLU A 22 14.72 11.59 10.75
N ALA A 23 14.21 12.10 11.87
CA ALA A 23 14.86 13.14 12.65
C ALA A 23 15.91 12.51 13.57
N GLU A 24 17.18 12.84 13.34
CA GLU A 24 18.29 12.44 14.22
C GLU A 24 18.62 13.59 15.17
N TYR A 25 18.43 13.34 16.47
CA TYR A 25 18.87 14.23 17.55
C TYR A 25 20.31 13.87 17.90
N LYS A 26 21.23 14.83 17.82
CA LYS A 26 22.64 14.62 18.17
C LYS A 26 22.89 14.73 19.67
N ASP A 27 24.08 14.36 20.10
CA ASP A 27 24.49 14.55 21.49
C ASP A 27 24.59 16.05 21.85
N PHE A 28 24.39 16.35 23.13
CA PHE A 28 24.54 17.69 23.67
C PHE A 28 25.97 18.20 23.46
N GLY A 29 26.09 19.35 22.80
CA GLY A 29 27.36 20.09 22.68
C GLY A 29 27.47 21.16 23.76
N CYS A 30 28.05 22.32 23.41
CA CYS A 30 28.10 23.50 24.28
C CYS A 30 26.77 24.29 24.36
N SER A 31 25.71 23.78 23.74
CA SER A 31 24.39 24.41 23.64
C SER A 31 23.40 23.71 24.57
N ASP A 32 22.46 24.47 25.12
CA ASP A 32 21.29 23.94 25.83
C ASP A 32 20.23 23.35 24.88
N HIS A 33 20.39 23.55 23.57
CA HIS A 33 19.62 22.92 22.50
C HIS A 33 20.38 21.80 21.78
N THR A 34 19.65 20.75 21.40
CA THR A 34 20.16 19.64 20.58
C THR A 34 19.80 19.85 19.11
N PRO A 35 20.77 19.81 18.17
CA PRO A 35 20.44 19.95 16.77
C PRO A 35 19.65 18.74 16.25
N ILE A 36 18.60 19.02 15.48
CA ILE A 36 17.81 18.04 14.75
C ILE A 36 18.31 17.98 13.31
N ILE A 37 18.74 16.80 12.86
CA ILE A 37 19.20 16.58 11.49
C ILE A 37 18.17 15.74 10.74
N LEU A 38 17.81 16.21 9.54
CA LEU A 38 16.99 15.48 8.58
C LEU A 38 17.84 15.20 7.34
N SER A 39 18.17 13.93 7.09
CA SER A 39 18.78 13.54 5.81
C SER A 39 17.69 13.25 4.79
N THR A 40 17.70 13.96 3.67
CA THR A 40 16.79 13.76 2.53
C THR A 40 17.36 12.82 1.48
N ASP A 41 18.44 12.11 1.80
CA ASP A 41 19.12 11.24 0.85
C ASP A 41 18.27 10.00 0.55
N PRO A 42 17.99 9.71 -0.74
CA PRO A 42 17.12 8.62 -1.12
C PRO A 42 17.69 7.27 -0.67
N SER A 43 17.19 6.76 0.46
CA SER A 43 17.57 5.44 0.96
C SER A 43 16.54 4.39 0.55
N VAL A 44 16.95 3.52 -0.38
CA VAL A 44 16.15 2.39 -0.86
C VAL A 44 16.45 1.16 -0.01
N MET A 45 15.73 1.00 1.11
CA MET A 45 15.75 -0.28 1.81
C MET A 45 14.90 -1.31 1.06
N GLN A 46 15.54 -2.31 0.45
CA GLN A 46 14.89 -3.46 -0.15
C GLN A 46 14.65 -4.57 0.89
N VAL A 47 13.66 -4.38 1.77
CA VAL A 47 13.21 -5.47 2.65
C VAL A 47 12.10 -6.26 1.95
N ARG A 48 12.23 -7.59 1.93
CA ARG A 48 11.16 -8.48 1.47
C ARG A 48 9.94 -8.31 2.36
N ARG A 49 8.85 -7.77 1.80
CA ARG A 49 7.59 -7.61 2.53
C ARG A 49 6.80 -8.92 2.51
N PRO A 50 6.25 -9.38 3.64
CA PRO A 50 5.38 -10.54 3.64
C PRO A 50 4.15 -10.26 2.79
N PHE A 51 3.68 -11.30 2.09
CA PHE A 51 2.46 -11.22 1.31
C PHE A 51 1.25 -10.95 2.23
N ARG A 52 0.40 -10.00 1.82
CA ARG A 52 -0.87 -9.70 2.50
C ARG A 52 -1.98 -9.78 1.47
N LEU A 53 -2.90 -10.72 1.68
CA LEU A 53 -4.04 -10.93 0.79
C LEU A 53 -4.97 -9.71 0.82
N LEU A 54 -5.40 -9.22 -0.34
CA LEU A 54 -6.41 -8.17 -0.44
C LEU A 54 -7.82 -8.76 -0.32
N ASN A 55 -8.67 -8.15 0.50
CA ASN A 55 -10.03 -8.64 0.73
C ASN A 55 -10.88 -8.63 -0.54
N VAL A 56 -10.64 -7.67 -1.44
CA VAL A 56 -11.32 -7.60 -2.75
C VAL A 56 -11.05 -8.83 -3.62
N VAL A 57 -9.86 -9.43 -3.52
CA VAL A 57 -9.52 -10.67 -4.25
C VAL A 57 -10.37 -11.82 -3.73
N MET A 58 -10.69 -11.86 -2.43
CA MET A 58 -11.52 -12.90 -1.84
C MET A 58 -12.97 -12.88 -2.36
N GLN A 59 -13.42 -11.75 -2.92
CA GLN A 59 -14.77 -11.60 -3.47
C GLN A 59 -14.88 -12.13 -4.91
N GLN A 60 -13.75 -12.25 -5.63
CA GLN A 60 -13.72 -12.73 -7.01
C GLN A 60 -14.07 -14.22 -7.09
N GLU A 61 -14.82 -14.61 -8.12
CA GLU A 61 -15.19 -16.01 -8.32
C GLU A 61 -13.97 -16.90 -8.57
N ASP A 62 -12.93 -16.40 -9.25
CA ASP A 62 -11.69 -17.15 -9.49
C ASP A 62 -10.98 -17.54 -8.19
N PHE A 63 -10.95 -16.62 -7.21
CA PHE A 63 -10.39 -16.91 -5.90
C PHE A 63 -11.22 -17.95 -5.15
N LYS A 64 -12.56 -17.84 -5.20
CA LYS A 64 -13.46 -18.83 -4.59
C LYS A 64 -13.30 -20.19 -5.25
N ALA A 65 -13.23 -20.26 -6.57
CA ALA A 65 -13.03 -21.49 -7.34
C ALA A 65 -11.68 -22.14 -7.00
N LEU A 66 -10.59 -21.36 -6.98
CA LEU A 66 -9.27 -21.80 -6.56
C LEU A 66 -9.30 -22.37 -5.14
N THR A 67 -9.92 -21.64 -4.21
CA THR A 67 -10.04 -22.05 -2.80
C THR A 67 -10.81 -23.36 -2.67
N ARG A 68 -11.94 -23.52 -3.38
CA ARG A 68 -12.70 -24.78 -3.41
C ARG A 68 -11.85 -25.94 -3.94
N ALA A 69 -11.15 -25.74 -5.06
CA ALA A 69 -10.29 -26.76 -5.66
C ALA A 69 -9.19 -27.21 -4.69
N ILE A 70 -8.53 -26.27 -4.00
CA ILE A 70 -7.49 -26.56 -2.99
C ILE A 70 -8.09 -27.34 -1.81
N TRP A 71 -9.25 -26.92 -1.30
CA TRP A 71 -9.86 -27.57 -0.14
C TRP A 71 -10.37 -28.99 -0.43
N GLN A 72 -10.72 -29.30 -1.68
CA GLN A 72 -11.11 -30.64 -2.11
C GLN A 72 -9.92 -31.61 -2.26
N GLN A 73 -8.68 -31.12 -2.31
CA GLN A 73 -7.50 -31.98 -2.42
C GLN A 73 -7.35 -32.88 -1.19
N LYS A 74 -7.06 -34.17 -1.44
CA LYS A 74 -6.63 -35.11 -0.41
C LYS A 74 -5.13 -34.92 -0.19
N VAL A 75 -4.77 -34.52 1.02
CA VAL A 75 -3.37 -34.37 1.44
C VAL A 75 -3.04 -35.51 2.40
N PRO A 76 -2.03 -36.34 2.10
CA PRO A 76 -1.61 -37.40 3.00
C PRO A 76 -0.96 -36.83 4.27
N GLY A 77 -1.09 -37.54 5.39
CA GLY A 77 -0.55 -37.15 6.69
C GLY A 77 -1.61 -36.71 7.69
N TYR A 78 -1.17 -36.09 8.79
CA TYR A 78 -2.04 -35.65 9.87
C TYR A 78 -2.85 -34.39 9.51
N LYS A 79 -3.99 -34.19 10.19
CA LYS A 79 -4.94 -33.11 9.86
C LYS A 79 -4.31 -31.72 9.82
N MET A 80 -3.44 -31.41 10.78
CA MET A 80 -2.75 -30.11 10.83
C MET A 80 -1.81 -29.89 9.63
N TYR A 81 -1.11 -30.93 9.16
CA TYR A 81 -0.30 -30.86 7.95
C TYR A 81 -1.13 -30.61 6.70
N SER A 82 -2.32 -31.24 6.61
CA SER A 82 -3.27 -30.99 5.53
C SER A 82 -3.70 -29.52 5.46
N VAL A 83 -4.01 -28.92 6.61
CA VAL A 83 -4.37 -27.50 6.73
C VAL A 83 -3.21 -26.60 6.31
N TRP A 84 -2.01 -26.84 6.83
CA TRP A 84 -0.82 -26.05 6.51
C TRP A 84 -0.45 -26.12 5.02
N ARG A 85 -0.52 -27.31 4.41
CA ARG A 85 -0.24 -27.47 2.97
C ARG A 85 -1.26 -26.71 2.13
N LYS A 86 -2.56 -26.82 2.46
CA LYS A 86 -3.62 -26.10 1.74
C LYS A 86 -3.48 -24.58 1.88
N TYR A 87 -3.08 -24.09 3.05
CA TYR A 87 -2.76 -22.68 3.26
C TYR A 87 -1.60 -22.20 2.37
N ASN A 88 -0.52 -22.98 2.26
CA ASN A 88 0.60 -22.65 1.38
C ASN A 88 0.20 -22.63 -0.12
N ILE A 89 -0.64 -23.56 -0.56
CA ILE A 89 -1.16 -23.59 -1.93
C ILE A 89 -2.08 -22.39 -2.18
N ALA A 90 -2.85 -21.93 -1.19
CA ALA A 90 -3.59 -20.67 -1.30
C ALA A 90 -2.67 -19.46 -1.50
N GLY A 91 -1.38 -19.58 -1.15
CA GLY A 91 -0.33 -18.63 -1.53
C GLY A 91 -0.15 -18.47 -3.05
N GLN A 92 -0.66 -19.39 -3.88
CA GLN A 92 -0.74 -19.24 -5.35
C GLN A 92 -1.71 -18.14 -5.78
N ALA A 93 -2.65 -17.72 -4.91
CA ALA A 93 -3.51 -16.54 -5.13
C ALA A 93 -2.72 -15.22 -5.25
N LYS A 94 -1.41 -15.23 -4.99
CA LYS A 94 -0.49 -14.14 -5.36
C LYS A 94 -0.63 -13.72 -6.82
N GLY A 95 -0.88 -14.67 -7.73
CA GLY A 95 -1.12 -14.38 -9.15
C GLY A 95 -2.38 -13.53 -9.36
N LEU A 96 -3.50 -13.95 -8.75
CA LEU A 96 -4.79 -13.23 -8.83
C LEU A 96 -4.69 -11.81 -8.24
N GLN A 97 -3.95 -11.64 -7.14
CA GLN A 97 -3.74 -10.33 -6.54
C GLN A 97 -2.86 -9.39 -7.40
N LYS A 98 -2.03 -9.92 -8.30
CA LYS A 98 -1.16 -9.11 -9.16
C LYS A 98 -2.00 -8.20 -10.06
N GLU A 99 -3.14 -8.67 -10.54
CA GLU A 99 -4.07 -7.85 -11.34
C GLU A 99 -4.63 -6.67 -10.53
N MET A 100 -4.90 -6.89 -9.24
CA MET A 100 -5.37 -5.84 -8.33
C MET A 100 -4.28 -4.83 -7.94
N SER A 101 -3.02 -5.06 -8.31
CA SER A 101 -1.94 -4.09 -8.09
C SER A 101 -1.95 -2.93 -9.10
N VAL A 102 -2.75 -3.06 -10.17
CA VAL A 102 -2.78 -2.14 -11.31
C VAL A 102 -4.08 -1.32 -11.34
N VAL A 103 -4.87 -1.34 -10.26
CA VAL A 103 -6.18 -0.66 -10.18
C VAL A 103 -6.05 0.84 -10.46
N ASP A 104 -5.04 1.51 -9.91
CA ASP A 104 -4.81 2.94 -10.16
C ASP A 104 -4.64 3.24 -11.65
N LYS A 105 -3.83 2.43 -12.36
CA LYS A 105 -3.62 2.59 -13.81
C LYS A 105 -4.90 2.33 -14.61
N ARG A 106 -5.70 1.33 -14.22
CA ARG A 106 -6.98 1.05 -14.88
C ARG A 106 -7.94 2.24 -14.74
N VAL A 107 -8.02 2.85 -13.57
CA VAL A 107 -8.84 4.06 -13.37
C VAL A 107 -8.36 5.20 -14.29
N ASP A 108 -7.05 5.42 -14.40
CA ASP A 108 -6.48 6.45 -15.29
C ASP A 108 -6.73 6.15 -16.77
N GLU A 109 -6.66 4.88 -17.19
CA GLU A 109 -7.00 4.43 -18.55
C GLU A 109 -8.47 4.74 -18.87
N TYR A 110 -9.42 4.40 -17.98
CA TYR A 110 -10.82 4.72 -18.19
C TYR A 110 -11.10 6.23 -18.20
N LYS A 111 -10.41 7.02 -17.37
CA LYS A 111 -10.53 8.49 -17.40
C LYS A 111 -10.02 9.08 -18.70
N THR A 112 -8.92 8.53 -19.23
CA THR A 112 -8.38 8.93 -20.53
C THR A 112 -9.37 8.61 -21.66
N ARG A 113 -9.96 7.41 -21.64
CA ARG A 113 -10.98 7.01 -22.61
C ARG A 113 -12.26 7.84 -22.50
N LEU A 114 -12.68 8.18 -21.28
CA LEU A 114 -13.82 9.05 -21.03
C LEU A 114 -13.61 10.41 -21.71
N ASN A 115 -12.43 11.02 -21.57
CA ASN A 115 -12.12 12.29 -22.22
C ASN A 115 -12.23 12.18 -23.75
N GLN A 116 -11.75 11.08 -24.36
CA GLN A 116 -11.83 10.87 -25.80
C GLN A 116 -13.29 10.74 -26.28
N VAL A 117 -14.11 9.96 -25.57
CA VAL A 117 -15.54 9.80 -25.89
C VAL A 117 -16.29 11.13 -25.74
N GLN A 118 -15.99 11.88 -24.69
CA GLN A 118 -16.59 13.20 -24.47
C GLN A 118 -16.15 14.23 -25.51
N GLU A 119 -14.91 14.17 -26.01
CA GLU A 119 -14.47 14.99 -27.15
C GLU A 119 -15.21 14.63 -28.44
N GLY A 120 -15.46 13.34 -28.68
CA GLY A 120 -16.31 12.87 -29.77
C GLY A 120 -17.75 13.38 -29.67
N LEU A 121 -18.35 13.31 -28.48
CA LEU A 121 -19.71 13.81 -28.21
C LEU A 121 -19.86 15.32 -28.37
N LYS A 122 -18.79 16.11 -28.15
CA LYS A 122 -18.83 17.56 -28.43
C LYS A 122 -19.04 17.85 -29.93
N SER A 123 -18.65 16.93 -30.80
CA SER A 123 -18.78 17.06 -32.25
C SER A 123 -20.12 16.53 -32.75
N ASP A 124 -20.68 15.52 -32.09
CA ASP A 124 -22.01 14.97 -32.35
C ASP A 124 -22.70 14.52 -31.04
N LEU A 125 -23.53 15.42 -30.51
CA LEU A 125 -24.18 15.26 -29.20
C LEU A 125 -25.26 14.16 -29.17
N LEU A 126 -25.73 13.69 -30.33
CA LEU A 126 -26.83 12.71 -30.43
C LEU A 126 -26.33 11.32 -30.86
N ASN A 127 -25.02 11.12 -30.92
CA ASN A 127 -24.43 9.84 -31.23
C ASN A 127 -24.75 8.81 -30.12
N GLN A 128 -25.74 7.95 -30.37
CA GLN A 128 -26.21 6.96 -29.40
C GLN A 128 -25.13 5.94 -29.01
N GLU A 129 -24.20 5.64 -29.90
CA GLU A 129 -23.09 4.71 -29.62
C GLU A 129 -22.13 5.32 -28.60
N LEU A 130 -21.71 6.57 -28.81
CA LEU A 130 -20.84 7.28 -27.88
C LEU A 130 -21.51 7.55 -26.53
N ILE A 131 -22.81 7.83 -26.50
CA ILE A 131 -23.58 7.98 -25.25
C ILE A 131 -23.61 6.66 -24.47
N GLY A 132 -23.85 5.53 -25.15
CA GLY A 132 -23.81 4.21 -24.55
C GLY A 132 -22.42 3.85 -24.01
N GLU A 133 -21.38 4.17 -24.79
CA GLU A 133 -19.99 3.98 -24.39
C GLU A 133 -19.63 4.82 -23.16
N GLU A 134 -20.02 6.10 -23.13
CA GLU A 134 -19.81 6.99 -21.98
C GLU A 134 -20.42 6.41 -20.70
N GLY A 135 -21.68 5.95 -20.77
CA GLY A 135 -22.35 5.31 -19.64
C GLY A 135 -21.60 4.08 -19.11
N GLN A 136 -21.10 3.23 -20.03
CA GLN A 136 -20.34 2.05 -19.65
C GLN A 136 -18.97 2.40 -19.04
N ILE A 137 -18.29 3.43 -19.55
CA ILE A 137 -17.02 3.91 -19.01
C ILE A 137 -17.23 4.49 -17.61
N LEU A 138 -18.25 5.33 -17.41
CA LEU A 138 -18.57 5.90 -16.10
C LEU A 138 -18.85 4.81 -15.06
N HIS A 139 -19.64 3.79 -15.44
CA HIS A 139 -19.89 2.64 -14.57
C HIS A 139 -18.59 1.91 -14.20
N ASN A 140 -17.71 1.70 -15.18
CA ASN A 140 -16.41 1.04 -14.94
C ASN A 140 -15.51 1.90 -14.04
N ILE A 141 -15.47 3.22 -14.21
CA ILE A 141 -14.73 4.13 -13.32
C ILE A 141 -15.25 4.00 -11.89
N GLU A 142 -16.57 4.06 -11.70
CA GLU A 142 -17.17 3.94 -10.37
C GLU A 142 -16.81 2.60 -9.70
N TYR A 143 -16.89 1.51 -10.46
CA TYR A 143 -16.52 0.17 -10.00
C TYR A 143 -15.04 0.10 -9.57
N TRP A 144 -14.12 0.55 -10.43
CA TRP A 144 -12.68 0.49 -10.14
C TRP A 144 -12.25 1.45 -9.02
N GLU A 145 -12.85 2.63 -8.93
CA GLU A 145 -12.62 3.57 -7.82
C GLU A 145 -13.09 2.98 -6.49
N THR A 146 -14.23 2.28 -6.47
CA THR A 146 -14.73 1.58 -5.28
C THR A 146 -13.79 0.46 -4.84
N ILE A 147 -13.23 -0.30 -5.78
CA ILE A 147 -12.21 -1.30 -5.49
C ILE A 147 -10.96 -0.64 -4.92
N ASN A 148 -10.49 0.46 -5.52
CA ASN A 148 -9.30 1.16 -5.06
C ASN A 148 -9.45 1.65 -3.62
N GLU A 149 -10.60 2.26 -3.31
CA GLU A 149 -10.90 2.72 -1.96
C GLU A 149 -10.86 1.58 -0.94
N ARG A 150 -11.47 0.43 -1.24
CA ARG A 150 -11.42 -0.77 -0.36
C ARG A 150 -9.98 -1.25 -0.14
N ILE A 151 -9.15 -1.24 -1.19
CA ILE A 151 -7.73 -1.61 -1.10
C ILE A 151 -6.99 -0.62 -0.20
N LEU A 152 -7.19 0.68 -0.38
CA LEU A 152 -6.54 1.73 0.41
C LEU A 152 -6.99 1.69 1.87
N GLN A 153 -8.27 1.45 2.13
CA GLN A 153 -8.82 1.26 3.48
C GLN A 153 -8.16 0.06 4.19
N GLN A 154 -8.07 -1.09 3.51
CA GLN A 154 -7.41 -2.28 4.07
C GLN A 154 -5.92 -2.03 4.34
N LYS A 155 -5.21 -1.41 3.40
CA LYS A 155 -3.77 -1.10 3.54
C LYS A 155 -3.50 -0.10 4.67
N SER A 156 -4.34 0.93 4.79
CA SER A 156 -4.22 1.98 5.79
C SER A 156 -4.54 1.47 7.21
N ARG A 157 -5.39 0.44 7.35
CA ARG A 157 -5.96 -0.05 8.64
C ARG A 157 -6.83 0.99 9.36
N ALA A 158 -7.38 1.95 8.61
CA ALA A 158 -8.30 2.95 9.14
C ALA A 158 -9.74 2.39 9.16
N PHE A 159 -10.06 1.58 10.19
CA PHE A 159 -11.37 0.93 10.34
C PHE A 159 -12.47 1.84 10.89
N TRP A 160 -12.09 2.95 11.53
CA TRP A 160 -13.02 3.84 12.25
C TRP A 160 -13.79 4.80 11.34
N ILE A 161 -13.38 4.93 10.08
CA ILE A 161 -14.06 5.77 9.10
C ILE A 161 -15.11 4.91 8.42
N LYS A 162 -16.36 5.03 8.88
CA LYS A 162 -17.52 4.49 8.19
C LYS A 162 -18.02 5.53 7.19
N GLN A 163 -18.22 5.06 5.96
CA GLN A 163 -18.91 5.66 4.81
C GLN A 163 -19.34 7.14 4.95
N GLY A 164 -18.68 7.98 4.15
CA GLY A 164 -19.07 9.33 3.74
C GLY A 164 -18.58 9.51 2.29
N ASP A 165 -18.29 10.73 1.84
CA ASP A 165 -17.66 10.94 0.51
C ASP A 165 -16.34 10.14 0.36
N ARG A 166 -16.03 9.75 -0.89
CA ARG A 166 -14.86 8.93 -1.25
C ARG A 166 -13.59 9.44 -0.53
N ASN A 167 -13.06 8.63 0.38
CA ASN A 167 -11.97 9.01 1.28
C ASN A 167 -10.60 8.46 0.83
N SER A 168 -10.44 8.17 -0.46
CA SER A 168 -9.21 7.61 -1.04
C SER A 168 -7.97 8.46 -0.71
N LYS A 169 -8.07 9.79 -0.81
CA LYS A 169 -7.00 10.74 -0.42
C LYS A 169 -6.58 10.59 1.04
N TYR A 170 -7.57 10.51 1.94
CA TYR A 170 -7.32 10.30 3.36
C TYR A 170 -6.63 8.96 3.62
N PHE A 171 -7.17 7.87 3.06
CA PHE A 171 -6.60 6.53 3.26
C PHE A 171 -5.17 6.44 2.72
N PHE A 172 -4.89 7.09 1.58
CA PHE A 172 -3.55 7.18 1.03
C PHE A 172 -2.61 7.97 1.94
N ALA A 173 -3.01 9.15 2.41
CA ALA A 173 -2.21 9.96 3.34
C ALA A 173 -1.92 9.19 4.63
N TYR A 174 -2.93 8.58 5.24
CA TYR A 174 -2.79 7.77 6.44
C TYR A 174 -1.88 6.55 6.22
N LEU A 175 -2.02 5.88 5.07
CA LEU A 175 -1.14 4.78 4.68
C LEU A 175 0.32 5.23 4.62
N LYS A 176 0.60 6.39 4.01
CA LYS A 176 1.96 6.94 3.90
C LYS A 176 2.54 7.30 5.25
N THR A 177 1.81 8.05 6.08
CA THR A 177 2.23 8.38 7.46
C THR A 177 2.54 7.11 8.26
N ARG A 178 1.70 6.08 8.14
CA ARG A 178 1.91 4.80 8.81
C ARG A 178 3.12 4.04 8.28
N GLN A 179 3.39 4.09 6.97
CA GLN A 179 4.59 3.49 6.38
C GLN A 179 5.85 4.16 6.90
N THR A 180 5.87 5.49 6.96
CA THR A 180 6.99 6.26 7.53
C THR A 180 7.18 5.91 9.01
N ARG A 181 6.12 5.93 9.83
CA ARG A 181 6.21 5.63 11.27
C ARG A 181 6.69 4.21 11.59
N ASN A 182 6.34 3.22 10.79
CA ASN A 182 6.74 1.82 11.02
C ASN A 182 8.02 1.44 10.28
N ARG A 183 8.70 2.40 9.64
CA ARG A 183 10.00 2.17 9.04
C ARG A 183 11.03 2.02 10.16
N ILE A 184 11.92 1.07 10.00
CA ILE A 184 13.11 0.93 10.84
C ILE A 184 14.29 1.28 9.93
N SER A 185 14.89 2.46 10.12
CA SER A 185 16.08 2.89 9.36
C SER A 185 17.36 2.23 9.85
N SER A 186 17.43 1.93 11.15
CA SER A 186 18.63 1.46 11.81
C SER A 186 18.33 0.72 13.11
N ILE A 187 19.26 -0.13 13.50
CA ILE A 187 19.25 -0.85 14.78
C ILE A 187 20.59 -0.57 15.45
N THR A 188 20.58 -0.21 16.73
CA THR A 188 21.81 -0.02 17.50
C THR A 188 22.09 -1.29 18.28
N THR A 189 23.31 -1.82 18.16
CA THR A 189 23.75 -2.97 18.96
C THR A 189 24.05 -2.57 20.41
N ASP A 190 24.18 -3.56 21.28
CA ASP A 190 24.57 -3.35 22.69
C ASP A 190 25.95 -2.67 22.84
N GLN A 191 26.76 -2.68 21.78
CA GLN A 191 28.06 -1.99 21.72
C GLN A 191 27.96 -0.56 21.15
N GLY A 192 26.75 -0.03 20.95
CA GLY A 192 26.54 1.32 20.43
C GLY A 192 26.73 1.47 18.91
N VAL A 193 26.90 0.36 18.18
CA VAL A 193 27.11 0.40 16.72
C VAL A 193 25.76 0.48 15.99
N LYS A 194 25.56 1.53 15.18
CA LYS A 194 24.36 1.74 14.36
C LYS A 194 24.45 0.94 13.07
N LEU A 195 23.59 -0.07 12.92
CA LEU A 195 23.47 -0.89 11.72
C LEU A 195 22.39 -0.30 10.80
N THR A 196 22.76 0.09 9.59
CA THR A 196 21.87 0.73 8.59
C THR A 196 21.62 -0.16 7.36
N THR A 197 22.37 -1.24 7.20
CA THR A 197 22.28 -2.18 6.06
C THR A 197 22.04 -3.61 6.54
N HIS A 198 21.20 -4.33 5.79
CA HIS A 198 20.82 -5.72 6.11
C HIS A 198 21.94 -6.74 5.82
N SER A 199 23.02 -6.33 5.14
CA SER A 199 24.15 -7.19 4.77
C SER A 199 25.09 -7.53 5.93
N SER A 200 24.97 -6.88 7.08
CA SER A 200 25.84 -7.13 8.24
C SER A 200 25.32 -8.21 9.20
N SER A 201 24.09 -8.71 9.02
CA SER A 201 23.48 -9.67 9.96
C SER A 201 23.72 -11.15 9.63
N ASN A 202 24.56 -11.49 8.64
CA ASN A 202 24.77 -12.88 8.21
C ASN A 202 26.05 -13.55 8.74
N ASN A 203 26.83 -12.86 9.58
CA ASN A 203 27.94 -13.49 10.30
C ASN A 203 27.59 -13.51 11.78
N ASN A 204 26.93 -14.59 12.22
CA ASN A 204 26.90 -15.17 13.57
C ASN A 204 25.56 -15.88 13.80
N LEU A 205 25.41 -17.06 13.19
CA LEU A 205 24.61 -18.18 13.68
C LEU A 205 25.34 -19.47 13.33
#